data_AF-A0A4U0R8Q6-F1
#
_entry.id   AF-A0A4U0R8Q6-F1
#
_cell.length_a   1.000
_cell.length_b   1.000
_cell.length_c   1.000
_cell.angle_alpha   90.00
_cell.angle_beta   90.00
_cell.angle_gamma   90.00
#
_symmetry.space_group_name_H-M   'P 1'
#
loop_
_entity.id
_entity.type
_entity.pdbx_description
1 polymer ?
#
loop_
_entity_poly.entity_id
_entity_poly.type
_entity_poly.pdbx_seq_one_letter_code
_entity_poly.pdbx_strand_id
1 'polypeptide(L)'
;MTNNIENKSPRLQPSSLHDWLLYDRQTGRFTWKIMGREWFDTERQQANRNKRCAGKAAFTSAQSKGHLCAEIRGRTYLAHQVAWALEYGYWPPEDIDHINGDPSDNRINNLRAVSRSINAKNRRGTRQNSNIMITASGSFKVKIQINGKSISKTFHTEPEAFSFRDQTWAANGFTPRHGRLTI
;
A
#
# COMPACT_ATOMS: atom_id res chain seq x y z
N MET A 1 -14.18 -32.74 11.25
CA MET A 1 -14.09 -31.45 10.52
C MET A 1 -12.61 -31.20 10.24
N THR A 2 -12.17 -31.41 9.01
CA THR A 2 -10.76 -31.35 8.61
C THR A 2 -10.29 -29.90 8.55
N ASN A 3 -9.39 -29.53 9.47
CA ASN A 3 -8.69 -28.25 9.44
C ASN A 3 -7.74 -28.22 8.24
N ASN A 4 -8.21 -27.62 7.15
CA ASN A 4 -7.44 -27.35 5.95
C ASN A 4 -6.51 -26.15 6.21
N ILE A 5 -5.43 -26.37 6.96
CA ILE A 5 -4.36 -25.38 7.10
C ILE A 5 -3.56 -25.46 5.79
N GLU A 6 -3.90 -24.58 4.85
CA GLU A 6 -3.20 -24.41 3.58
C GLU A 6 -1.68 -24.31 3.82
N ASN A 7 -0.93 -25.34 3.38
CA ASN A 7 0.53 -25.32 3.27
C ASN A 7 0.95 -24.26 2.24
N LYS A 8 0.95 -22.98 2.61
CA LYS A 8 1.53 -21.92 1.78
C LYS A 8 3.04 -22.02 1.85
N SER A 9 3.69 -22.05 0.69
CA SER A 9 5.14 -22.00 0.57
C SER A 9 5.72 -20.88 1.45
N PRO A 10 6.85 -21.12 2.14
CA PRO A 10 7.47 -20.11 2.98
C PRO A 10 7.78 -18.84 2.18
N ARG A 11 7.70 -17.70 2.85
CA ARG A 11 8.08 -16.42 2.25
C ARG A 11 9.55 -16.48 1.83
N LEU A 12 9.85 -16.11 0.60
CA LEU A 12 11.23 -16.03 0.12
C LEU A 12 12.03 -15.03 0.92
N GLN A 13 13.32 -15.31 1.11
CA GLN A 13 14.24 -14.30 1.62
C GLN A 13 14.44 -13.21 0.57
N PRO A 14 14.70 -11.95 0.98
CA PRO A 14 14.93 -10.86 0.04
C PRO A 14 16.06 -11.15 -0.95
N SER A 15 17.14 -11.79 -0.50
CA SER A 15 18.25 -12.21 -1.35
C SER A 15 17.78 -13.10 -2.52
N SER A 16 16.92 -14.07 -2.24
CA SER A 16 16.33 -14.96 -3.24
C SER A 16 15.45 -14.23 -4.27
N LEU A 17 14.89 -13.06 -3.94
CA LEU A 17 14.07 -12.33 -4.92
C LEU A 17 14.92 -11.80 -6.08
N HIS A 18 16.22 -11.55 -5.87
CA HIS A 18 17.14 -11.13 -6.93
C HIS A 18 17.34 -12.21 -8.00
N ASP A 19 17.03 -13.48 -7.72
CA ASP A 19 17.08 -14.56 -8.71
C ASP A 19 15.85 -14.55 -9.63
N TRP A 20 14.76 -13.93 -9.18
CA TRP A 20 13.48 -13.90 -9.88
C TRP A 20 13.21 -12.57 -10.57
N LEU A 21 13.74 -11.47 -10.04
CA LEU A 21 13.29 -10.11 -10.37
C LEU A 21 14.45 -9.15 -10.60
N LEU A 22 14.26 -8.29 -11.59
CA LEU A 22 14.92 -7.00 -11.69
C LEU A 22 13.95 -5.94 -11.18
N TYR A 23 14.44 -5.02 -10.36
CA TYR A 23 13.69 -3.87 -9.86
C TYR A 23 14.46 -2.61 -10.18
N ASP A 24 13.77 -1.63 -10.77
CA ASP A 24 14.30 -0.30 -10.98
C ASP A 24 13.69 0.65 -9.96
N ARG A 25 14.53 1.10 -9.01
CA ARG A 25 14.13 2.02 -7.94
C ARG A 25 13.63 3.38 -8.41
N GLN A 26 14.06 3.84 -9.58
CA GLN A 26 13.68 5.15 -10.13
C GLN A 26 12.33 5.10 -10.84
N THR A 27 12.00 3.98 -11.48
CA THR A 27 10.72 3.82 -12.18
C THR A 27 9.67 3.05 -11.38
N GLY A 28 10.09 2.29 -10.36
CA GLY A 28 9.23 1.43 -9.56
C GLY A 28 8.79 0.15 -10.29
N ARG A 29 9.40 -0.15 -11.44
CA ARG A 29 9.00 -1.26 -12.32
C ARG A 29 9.79 -2.52 -12.00
N PHE A 30 9.13 -3.65 -12.24
CA PHE A 30 9.70 -4.98 -12.07
C PHE A 30 9.72 -5.73 -13.40
N THR A 31 10.77 -6.52 -13.62
CA THR A 31 10.89 -7.42 -14.77
C THR A 31 11.28 -8.80 -14.27
N TRP A 32 10.65 -9.84 -14.81
CA TRP A 32 11.05 -11.22 -14.49
C TRP A 32 12.42 -11.53 -15.09
N LYS A 33 13.33 -12.06 -14.27
CA LYS A 33 14.58 -12.65 -14.76
C LYS A 33 14.32 -14.02 -15.38
N ILE A 34 15.31 -14.50 -16.12
CA ILE A 34 15.44 -15.93 -16.39
C ILE A 34 15.73 -16.59 -15.04
N MET A 35 14.84 -17.47 -14.60
CA MET A 35 14.92 -18.14 -13.31
C MET A 35 15.82 -19.37 -13.43
N GLY A 36 16.70 -19.54 -12.44
CA GLY A 36 17.60 -20.67 -12.34
C GLY A 36 16.88 -22.00 -12.06
N ARG A 37 17.59 -23.11 -12.30
CA ARG A 37 17.05 -24.48 -12.20
C ARG A 37 16.74 -24.86 -10.76
N GLU A 38 17.46 -24.29 -9.80
CA GLU A 38 17.35 -24.50 -8.36
C GLU A 38 15.96 -24.17 -7.78
N TRP A 39 15.14 -23.42 -8.53
CA TRP A 39 13.82 -22.97 -8.09
C TRP A 39 12.65 -23.89 -8.46
N PHE A 40 12.92 -24.97 -9.20
CA PHE A 40 11.89 -25.85 -9.76
C PHE A 40 12.21 -27.32 -9.48
N ASP A 41 11.20 -28.18 -9.50
CA ASP A 41 11.43 -29.63 -9.31
C ASP A 41 11.91 -30.28 -10.60
N THR A 42 11.43 -29.78 -11.74
CA THR A 42 11.75 -30.32 -13.08
C THR A 42 12.19 -29.22 -14.05
N GLU A 43 13.03 -29.60 -15.03
CA GLU A 43 13.43 -28.70 -16.12
C GLU A 43 12.24 -28.20 -16.94
N ARG A 44 11.24 -29.07 -17.14
CA ARG A 44 9.99 -28.72 -17.83
C ARG A 44 9.26 -27.56 -17.14
N GLN A 45 9.17 -27.59 -15.81
CA GLN A 45 8.55 -26.49 -15.05
C GLN A 45 9.35 -25.19 -15.20
N GLN A 46 10.69 -25.26 -15.09
CA GLN A 46 11.57 -24.11 -15.27
C GLN A 46 11.42 -23.50 -16.68
N ALA A 47 11.56 -24.32 -17.72
CA ALA A 47 11.47 -23.89 -19.11
C ALA A 47 10.11 -23.25 -19.41
N ASN A 48 9.01 -23.84 -18.94
CA ASN A 48 7.67 -23.28 -19.10
C ASN A 48 7.52 -21.93 -18.39
N ARG A 49 8.06 -21.80 -17.17
CA ARG A 49 8.02 -20.54 -16.42
C ARG A 49 8.86 -19.46 -17.12
N ASN A 50 10.07 -19.78 -17.56
CA ASN A 50 10.95 -18.88 -18.30
C ASN A 50 10.31 -18.43 -19.62
N LYS A 51 9.80 -19.36 -20.43
CA LYS A 51 9.08 -19.05 -21.68
C LYS A 51 7.90 -18.11 -21.46
N ARG A 52 7.16 -18.28 -20.36
CA ARG A 52 6.00 -17.46 -20.05
C ARG A 52 6.36 -16.07 -19.55
N CYS A 53 7.36 -15.96 -18.67
CA CYS A 53 7.57 -14.79 -17.84
C CYS A 53 8.86 -14.02 -18.12
N ALA A 54 9.97 -14.69 -18.42
CA ALA A 54 11.28 -14.06 -18.46
C ALA A 54 11.32 -12.87 -19.45
N GLY A 55 11.94 -11.77 -19.02
CA GLY A 55 12.02 -10.52 -19.77
C GLY A 55 10.73 -9.69 -19.80
N LYS A 56 9.61 -10.20 -19.30
CA LYS A 56 8.34 -9.47 -19.25
C LYS A 56 8.18 -8.70 -17.94
N ALA A 57 7.33 -7.67 -17.98
CA ALA A 57 6.93 -6.94 -16.78
C ALA A 57 6.36 -7.88 -15.72
N ALA A 58 6.81 -7.72 -14.48
CA ALA A 58 6.31 -8.40 -13.30
C ALA A 58 5.39 -7.47 -12.50
N PHE A 59 4.61 -8.05 -11.58
CA PHE A 59 3.64 -7.31 -10.75
C PHE A 59 2.63 -6.49 -11.58
N THR A 60 2.03 -7.09 -12.59
CA THR A 60 1.06 -6.41 -13.48
C THR A 60 -0.39 -6.61 -13.07
N SER A 61 -0.68 -7.53 -12.15
CA SER A 61 -2.02 -7.75 -11.61
C SER A 61 -2.29 -6.81 -10.44
N ALA A 62 -3.49 -6.25 -10.34
CA ALA A 62 -3.89 -5.41 -9.21
C ALA A 62 -4.87 -6.14 -8.29
N GLN A 63 -4.72 -5.98 -6.98
CA GLN A 63 -5.75 -6.39 -6.01
C GLN A 63 -6.89 -5.37 -5.96
N SER A 64 -7.95 -5.67 -5.19
CA SER A 64 -9.14 -4.82 -5.03
C SER A 64 -8.86 -3.38 -4.56
N LYS A 65 -7.68 -3.11 -3.98
CA LYS A 65 -7.22 -1.80 -3.53
C LYS A 65 -6.23 -1.12 -4.47
N GLY A 66 -6.03 -1.64 -5.68
CA GLY A 66 -5.10 -1.10 -6.67
C GLY A 66 -3.63 -1.45 -6.45
N HIS A 67 -3.30 -2.16 -5.35
CA HIS A 67 -1.93 -2.62 -5.13
C HIS A 67 -1.55 -3.69 -6.14
N LEU A 68 -0.44 -3.44 -6.84
CA LEU A 68 0.14 -4.39 -7.77
C LEU A 68 0.69 -5.62 -7.04
N CYS A 69 0.48 -6.80 -7.61
CA CYS A 69 0.84 -8.08 -7.04
C CYS A 69 1.31 -9.10 -8.09
N ALA A 70 2.07 -10.09 -7.65
CA ALA A 70 2.47 -11.24 -8.45
C ALA A 70 2.62 -12.48 -7.57
N GLU A 71 2.39 -13.65 -8.15
CA GLU A 71 2.63 -14.93 -7.48
C GLU A 71 4.04 -15.45 -7.77
N ILE A 72 4.78 -15.74 -6.71
CA ILE A 72 6.11 -16.35 -6.73
C ILE A 72 6.06 -17.58 -5.82
N ARG A 73 6.35 -18.76 -6.40
CA ARG A 73 6.32 -20.06 -5.71
C ARG A 73 5.03 -20.33 -4.91
N GLY A 74 3.86 -20.05 -5.49
CA GLY A 74 2.57 -20.30 -4.82
C GLY A 74 2.22 -19.30 -3.72
N ARG A 75 2.97 -18.19 -3.59
CA ARG A 75 2.67 -17.10 -2.66
C ARG A 75 2.52 -15.79 -3.41
N THR A 76 1.44 -15.07 -3.12
CA THR A 76 1.21 -13.71 -3.66
C THR A 76 2.03 -12.69 -2.88
N TYR A 77 2.78 -11.87 -3.60
CA TYR A 77 3.55 -10.76 -3.08
C TYR A 77 2.98 -9.43 -3.59
N LEU A 78 3.09 -8.38 -2.76
CA LEU A 78 2.75 -7.01 -3.14
C LEU A 78 3.99 -6.28 -3.65
N ALA A 79 3.84 -5.52 -4.74
CA ALA A 79 4.93 -4.86 -5.43
C ALA A 79 5.74 -3.93 -4.50
N HIS A 80 5.07 -3.07 -3.75
CA HIS A 80 5.72 -2.14 -2.82
C HIS A 80 6.51 -2.85 -1.70
N GLN A 81 6.05 -4.02 -1.21
CA GLN A 81 6.79 -4.78 -0.19
C GLN A 81 8.03 -5.43 -0.78
N VAL A 82 7.94 -5.86 -2.05
CA VAL A 82 9.06 -6.46 -2.78
C VAL A 82 10.07 -5.38 -3.19
N ALA A 83 9.63 -4.20 -3.60
CA ALA A 83 10.50 -3.03 -3.82
C ALA A 83 11.32 -2.74 -2.56
N TRP A 84 10.65 -2.64 -1.40
CA TRP A 84 11.31 -2.43 -0.12
C TRP A 84 12.35 -3.52 0.18
N ALA A 85 11.96 -4.78 0.04
CA ALA A 85 12.84 -5.90 0.36
C ALA A 85 14.06 -5.98 -0.56
N LEU A 86 13.90 -5.70 -1.86
CA LEU A 86 15.01 -5.67 -2.82
C LEU A 86 15.95 -4.50 -2.59
N GLU A 87 15.44 -3.33 -2.16
CA GLU A 87 16.30 -2.17 -1.86
C GLU A 87 17.08 -2.37 -0.54
N TYR A 88 16.38 -2.76 0.53
CA TYR A 88 16.94 -2.73 1.88
C TYR A 88 17.47 -4.09 2.35
N GLY A 89 17.20 -5.18 1.62
CA GLY A 89 17.68 -6.52 1.97
C GLY A 89 16.89 -7.22 3.09
N TYR A 90 15.84 -6.61 3.63
CA TYR A 90 14.96 -7.19 4.64
C TYR A 90 13.49 -6.87 4.35
N TRP A 91 12.59 -7.75 4.79
CA TRP A 91 11.16 -7.49 4.68
C TRP A 91 10.74 -6.37 5.63
N PRO A 92 9.81 -5.48 5.23
CA PRO A 92 9.46 -4.34 6.06
C PRO A 92 8.90 -4.81 7.41
N PRO A 93 9.37 -4.22 8.53
CA PRO A 93 8.91 -4.60 9.87
C PRO A 93 7.48 -4.13 10.14
N GLU A 94 7.04 -3.09 9.40
CA GLU A 94 5.71 -2.49 9.51
C GLU A 94 5.03 -2.40 8.12
N ASP A 95 3.92 -1.67 8.02
CA ASP A 95 3.24 -1.43 6.76
C ASP A 95 4.05 -0.44 5.90
N ILE A 96 3.94 -0.57 4.58
CA ILE A 96 4.52 0.38 3.63
C ILE A 96 3.40 1.26 3.08
N ASP A 97 3.56 2.58 3.21
CA ASP A 97 2.65 3.59 2.65
C ASP A 97 3.29 4.25 1.43
N HIS A 98 2.45 4.57 0.44
CA HIS A 98 2.80 5.35 -0.74
C HIS A 98 2.65 6.83 -0.42
N ILE A 99 3.72 7.62 -0.53
CA ILE A 99 3.75 9.04 -0.18
C ILE A 99 2.79 9.87 -1.03
N ASN A 100 2.67 9.55 -2.32
CA ASN A 100 1.69 10.18 -3.22
C ASN A 100 0.29 9.54 -3.13
N GLY A 101 0.15 8.41 -2.45
CA GLY A 101 -1.09 7.66 -2.32
C GLY A 101 -1.56 6.96 -3.60
N ASP A 102 -0.69 6.81 -4.60
CA ASP A 102 -0.91 5.95 -5.77
C ASP A 102 -0.34 4.56 -5.48
N PRO A 103 -1.19 3.52 -5.31
CA PRO A 103 -0.74 2.17 -4.98
C PRO A 103 0.02 1.46 -6.11
N SER A 104 0.03 2.01 -7.33
CA SER A 104 0.76 1.50 -8.48
C SER A 104 2.18 2.07 -8.60
N ASP A 105 2.47 3.19 -7.92
CA ASP A 105 3.75 3.88 -7.98
C ASP A 105 4.75 3.33 -6.95
N ASN A 106 5.44 2.26 -7.32
CA ASN A 106 6.36 1.53 -6.43
C ASN A 106 7.81 2.05 -6.48
N ARG A 107 8.05 3.31 -6.87
CA ARG A 107 9.38 3.92 -6.78
C ARG A 107 9.81 3.99 -5.33
N ILE A 108 11.08 3.70 -5.03
CA ILE A 108 11.52 3.61 -3.63
C ILE A 108 11.40 4.94 -2.89
N ASN A 109 11.61 6.06 -3.58
CA ASN A 109 11.46 7.41 -3.03
C ASN A 109 10.00 7.79 -2.72
N ASN A 110 9.04 7.02 -3.22
CA ASN A 110 7.62 7.17 -2.96
C ASN A 110 7.12 6.21 -1.87
N LEU A 111 7.98 5.35 -1.31
CA LEU A 111 7.61 4.38 -0.28
C LEU A 111 8.17 4.80 1.07
N ARG A 112 7.40 4.58 2.14
CA ARG A 112 7.86 4.76 3.53
C ARG A 112 7.33 3.66 4.43
N ALA A 113 8.15 3.22 5.38
CA ALA A 113 7.67 2.40 6.49
C ALA A 113 6.86 3.27 7.44
N VAL A 114 5.66 2.80 7.78
CA VAL A 114 4.78 3.46 8.73
C VAL A 114 4.17 2.43 9.68
N SER A 115 4.05 2.80 10.94
CA SER A 115 3.33 1.98 11.90
C SER A 115 1.87 1.84 11.49
N ARG A 116 1.25 0.73 11.87
CA ARG A 116 -0.17 0.47 11.53
C ARG A 116 -1.10 1.60 11.97
N SER A 117 -0.82 2.22 13.11
CA SER A 117 -1.60 3.35 13.62
C SER A 117 -1.44 4.61 12.75
N ILE A 118 -0.23 4.88 12.25
CA ILE A 118 0.03 5.98 11.31
C ILE A 118 -0.58 5.69 9.93
N ASN A 119 -0.50 4.45 9.46
CA ASN A 119 -1.12 4.03 8.21
C ASN A 119 -2.66 4.16 8.27
N ALA A 120 -3.27 3.70 9.36
CA ALA A 120 -4.71 3.84 9.59
C ALA A 120 -5.16 5.31 9.61
N LYS A 121 -4.38 6.19 10.26
CA LYS A 121 -4.60 7.63 10.26
C LYS A 121 -4.55 8.23 8.85
N ASN A 122 -3.73 7.72 7.95
CA ASN A 122 -3.56 8.28 6.61
C ASN A 122 -4.47 7.67 5.53
N ARG A 123 -5.43 6.80 5.92
CA ARG A 123 -6.42 6.29 4.96
C ARG A 123 -7.28 7.43 4.41
N ARG A 124 -7.57 7.36 3.10
CA ARG A 124 -8.54 8.25 2.44
C ARG A 124 -9.91 8.05 3.08
N GLY A 125 -10.62 9.16 3.35
CA GLY A 125 -11.98 9.13 3.87
C GLY A 125 -12.99 8.84 2.77
N THR A 126 -14.16 8.30 3.14
CA THR A 126 -15.32 8.23 2.25
C THR A 126 -16.11 9.55 2.29
N ARG A 127 -16.98 9.80 1.31
CA ARG A 127 -17.82 11.01 1.26
C ARG A 127 -18.71 11.21 2.49
N GLN A 128 -19.04 10.12 3.18
CA GLN A 128 -19.80 10.12 4.43
C GLN A 128 -18.94 10.45 5.67
N ASN A 129 -17.62 10.55 5.54
CA ASN A 129 -16.65 10.77 6.62
C ASN A 129 -15.86 12.08 6.44
N SER A 130 -16.50 13.15 5.96
CA SER A 130 -15.88 14.49 5.84
C SER A 130 -15.53 15.11 7.20
N ASN A 131 -15.96 14.49 8.31
CA ASN A 131 -15.90 15.02 9.69
C ASN A 131 -16.63 16.37 9.86
N ILE A 132 -17.46 16.73 8.89
CA ILE A 132 -18.28 17.95 8.86
C ILE A 132 -19.74 17.52 8.73
N MET A 133 -20.57 17.95 9.69
CA MET A 133 -22.02 17.70 9.71
C MET A 133 -22.76 19.03 9.59
N ILE A 134 -23.78 19.09 8.73
CA ILE A 134 -24.70 20.23 8.67
C ILE A 134 -25.74 20.06 9.79
N THR A 135 -25.86 21.07 10.64
CA THR A 135 -26.85 21.09 11.73
C THR A 135 -28.22 21.54 11.23
N ALA A 136 -29.28 21.30 12.00
CA ALA A 136 -30.63 21.79 11.67
C ALA A 136 -30.71 23.32 11.49
N SER A 137 -29.77 24.07 12.09
CA SER A 137 -29.64 25.52 11.94
C SER A 137 -28.93 25.98 10.66
N GLY A 138 -28.48 25.05 9.80
CA GLY A 138 -27.64 25.35 8.63
C GLY A 138 -26.15 25.56 8.95
N SER A 139 -25.76 25.58 10.23
CA SER A 139 -24.35 25.70 10.63
C SER A 139 -23.57 24.39 10.39
N PHE A 140 -22.25 24.49 10.22
CA PHE A 140 -21.33 23.39 9.92
C PHE A 140 -20.57 22.97 11.18
N LYS A 141 -20.88 21.79 11.72
CA LYS A 141 -20.20 21.22 12.89
C LYS A 141 -19.08 20.29 12.47
N VAL A 142 -17.85 20.65 12.79
CA VAL A 142 -16.67 19.80 12.65
C VAL A 142 -16.52 18.94 13.91
N LYS A 143 -16.32 17.63 13.75
CA LYS A 143 -16.01 16.70 14.85
C LYS A 143 -14.91 15.75 14.41
N ILE A 144 -13.74 15.85 15.05
CA ILE A 144 -12.55 15.06 14.73
C ILE A 144 -12.14 14.26 15.97
N GLN A 145 -11.85 12.98 15.79
CA GLN A 145 -11.31 12.10 16.84
C GLN A 145 -9.82 11.90 16.64
N ILE A 146 -9.00 12.27 17.63
CA ILE A 146 -7.54 12.12 17.57
C ILE A 146 -7.06 11.51 18.88
N ASN A 147 -6.41 10.34 18.81
CA ASN A 147 -5.84 9.63 19.96
C ASN A 147 -6.85 9.47 21.13
N GLY A 148 -8.12 9.19 20.82
CA GLY A 148 -9.19 9.02 21.82
C GLY A 148 -9.80 10.33 22.37
N LYS A 149 -9.32 11.50 21.93
CA LYS A 149 -9.89 12.81 22.27
C LYS A 149 -10.72 13.37 21.12
N SER A 150 -11.91 13.86 21.46
CA SER A 150 -12.81 14.54 20.52
C SER A 150 -12.49 16.03 20.47
N ILE A 151 -12.16 16.54 19.29
CA ILE A 151 -12.08 17.98 19.00
C ILE A 151 -13.31 18.34 18.18
N SER A 152 -14.13 19.27 18.66
CA SER A 152 -15.31 19.71 17.93
C SER A 152 -15.48 21.22 17.95
N LYS A 153 -15.86 21.80 16.80
CA LYS A 153 -16.14 23.23 16.65
C LYS A 153 -17.22 23.42 15.59
N THR A 154 -18.08 24.42 15.79
CA THR A 154 -19.15 24.77 14.84
C THR A 154 -18.81 26.08 14.15
N PHE A 155 -19.12 26.16 12.85
CA PHE A 155 -18.89 27.30 11.98
C PHE A 155 -20.17 27.67 11.24
N HIS A 156 -20.28 28.92 10.80
CA HIS A 156 -21.44 29.37 10.03
C HIS A 156 -21.26 29.16 8.53
N THR A 157 -20.01 28.99 8.06
CA THR A 157 -19.69 28.78 6.66
C THR A 157 -18.98 27.45 6.41
N GLU A 158 -19.21 26.88 5.23
CA GLU A 158 -18.55 25.65 4.79
C GLU A 158 -17.02 25.83 4.71
N PRO A 159 -16.47 26.89 4.08
CA PRO A 159 -15.02 27.04 3.94
C PRO A 159 -14.26 27.11 5.27
N GLU A 160 -14.83 27.77 6.28
CA GLU A 160 -14.23 27.83 7.63
C GLU A 160 -14.19 26.46 8.30
N ALA A 161 -15.24 25.65 8.14
CA ALA A 161 -15.29 24.30 8.68
C ALA A 161 -14.24 23.39 8.01
N PHE A 162 -14.08 23.49 6.69
CA PHE A 162 -13.03 22.78 5.95
C PHE A 162 -11.63 23.22 6.37
N SER A 163 -11.40 24.55 6.46
CA SER A 163 -10.11 25.11 6.88
C SER A 163 -9.72 24.65 8.28
N PHE A 164 -10.63 24.73 9.26
CA PHE A 164 -10.37 24.26 10.63
C PHE A 164 -10.06 22.77 10.67
N ARG A 165 -10.79 21.96 9.90
CA ARG A 165 -10.57 20.52 9.84
C ARG A 165 -9.17 20.20 9.31
N ASP A 166 -8.80 20.80 8.18
CA ASP A 166 -7.54 20.53 7.50
C ASP A 166 -6.34 21.03 8.33
N GLN A 167 -6.48 22.18 8.99
CA GLN A 167 -5.48 22.68 9.95
C GLN A 167 -5.35 21.78 11.17
N THR A 168 -6.46 21.28 11.73
CA THR A 168 -6.45 20.37 12.88
C THR A 168 -5.74 19.06 12.53
N TRP A 169 -5.96 18.53 11.33
CA TRP A 169 -5.25 17.37 10.82
C TRP A 169 -3.75 17.62 10.63
N ALA A 170 -3.38 18.72 9.96
CA ALA A 170 -1.99 19.08 9.76
C ALA A 170 -1.24 19.23 11.09
N ALA A 171 -1.83 19.90 12.08
CA ALA A 171 -1.27 20.07 13.42
C ALA A 171 -1.09 18.75 14.19
N ASN A 172 -1.81 17.69 13.81
CA ASN A 172 -1.75 16.37 14.46
C ASN A 172 -1.03 15.31 13.60
N GLY A 173 -0.25 15.73 12.60
CA GLY A 173 0.60 14.85 11.80
C GLY A 173 -0.13 14.01 10.75
N PHE A 174 -1.36 14.38 10.41
CA PHE A 174 -2.09 13.77 9.29
C PHE A 174 -1.60 14.37 7.97
N THR A 175 -1.51 13.53 6.93
CA THR A 175 -1.16 14.02 5.59
C THR A 175 -2.33 14.76 4.93
N PRO A 176 -2.09 15.67 3.96
CA PRO A 176 -3.16 16.32 3.18
C PRO A 176 -4.07 15.36 2.39
N ARG A 177 -3.68 14.07 2.30
CA ARG A 177 -4.50 13.00 1.70
C ARG A 177 -5.58 12.49 2.66
N HIS A 178 -5.45 12.74 3.96
CA HIS A 178 -6.42 12.30 4.95
C HIS A 178 -7.79 12.96 4.69
N GLY A 179 -8.85 12.15 4.64
CA GLY A 179 -10.22 12.65 4.43
C GLY A 179 -10.53 13.25 3.05
N ARG A 180 -9.58 13.25 2.11
CA ARG A 180 -9.81 13.78 0.75
C ARG A 180 -10.76 12.86 -0.01
N LEU A 181 -11.82 13.44 -0.55
CA LEU A 181 -12.85 12.75 -1.33
C LEU A 181 -12.24 12.13 -2.59
N THR A 182 -12.60 10.88 -2.89
CA THR A 182 -12.44 10.34 -4.24
C THR A 182 -13.40 11.10 -5.15
N ILE A 183 -12.85 11.78 -6.15
CA ILE A 183 -13.63 12.38 -7.25
C ILE A 183 -14.10 11.25 -8.16
#